data_AF-T0ZJZ3-F1
#
_entry.id   AF-T0ZJZ3-F1
#
_cell.length_a   1.000
_cell.length_b   1.000
_cell.length_c   1.000
_cell.angle_alpha   90.00
_cell.angle_beta   90.00
_cell.angle_gamma   90.00
#
_symmetry.space_group_name_H-M   'P 1'
#
loop_
_entity.id
_entity.type
_entity.pdbx_description
1 polymer ?
#
loop_
_entity_poly.entity_id
_entity_poly.type
_entity_poly.pdbx_seq_one_letter_code
_entity_poly.pdbx_strand_id
1 'polypeptide(L)'
;MAFTADNPSVTGIDKKSYRKGHRYITLVYDMKNSDVEFIANDRKRKSLDEYYKTLTKDQLSSITAVSMDMWDQFMSSTVEYVPDAETKIVFDKFHVMKHVNEAVDTTRKRENRAMLKQDSMDLKGTRNMWLYASANLPHKYREKYEELKKSDPLTGKVYSMKENIRELWNAPSSEDSRKYWEIWYSWVIHSSIDTMRDVASMMKVHLDRILNYFTHCITNARA
;
A
#
# COMPACT_ATOMS: atom_id res chain seq x y z
N MET A 1 -17.07 9.84 -17.37
CA MET A 1 -17.16 11.22 -17.87
C MET A 1 -15.77 11.79 -17.77
N ALA A 2 -15.18 12.23 -18.87
CA ALA A 2 -13.87 12.86 -18.89
C ALA A 2 -14.06 14.37 -18.70
N PHE A 3 -13.30 14.97 -17.79
CA PHE A 3 -13.29 16.41 -17.57
C PHE A 3 -12.00 16.96 -18.20
N THR A 4 -12.09 18.05 -18.96
CA THR A 4 -10.94 18.65 -19.66
C THR A 4 -10.01 19.30 -18.65
N ALA A 5 -8.92 18.60 -18.30
CA ALA A 5 -7.80 19.16 -17.55
C ALA A 5 -6.68 19.55 -18.53
N ASP A 6 -6.04 20.69 -18.27
CA ASP A 6 -4.79 21.09 -18.90
C ASP A 6 -3.71 20.04 -18.55
N ASN A 7 -3.05 19.49 -19.59
CA ASN A 7 -1.93 18.53 -19.56
C ASN A 7 -1.61 17.88 -18.20
N PRO A 8 -2.16 16.69 -17.89
CA PRO A 8 -1.81 15.99 -16.66
C PRO A 8 -0.30 15.76 -16.59
N SER A 9 0.31 16.21 -15.49
CA SER A 9 1.72 15.93 -15.21
C SER A 9 1.88 14.85 -14.14
N VAL A 10 1.02 14.85 -13.12
CA VAL A 10 1.03 13.83 -12.06
C VAL A 10 -0.37 13.26 -11.89
N THR A 11 -0.54 12.00 -12.29
CA THR A 11 -1.85 11.34 -12.28
C THR A 11 -1.97 10.40 -11.08
N GLY A 12 -3.05 10.54 -10.32
CA GLY A 12 -3.43 9.61 -9.27
C GLY A 12 -4.53 8.67 -9.74
N ILE A 13 -4.37 7.37 -9.51
CA ILE A 13 -5.36 6.33 -9.83
C ILE A 13 -5.72 5.61 -8.54
N ASP A 14 -6.96 5.81 -8.08
CA ASP A 14 -7.47 5.20 -6.86
C ASP A 14 -8.80 4.48 -7.11
N LYS A 15 -9.11 3.56 -6.21
CA LYS A 15 -10.34 2.77 -6.21
C LYS A 15 -11.13 3.02 -4.94
N LYS A 16 -12.33 3.56 -5.10
CA LYS A 16 -13.30 3.69 -4.00
C LYS A 16 -14.42 2.67 -4.10
N SER A 17 -14.70 1.99 -3.00
CA SER A 17 -15.94 1.22 -2.87
C SER A 17 -17.10 2.17 -2.58
N TYR A 18 -18.20 2.04 -3.31
CA TYR A 18 -19.42 2.79 -3.02
C TYR A 18 -20.58 1.81 -2.78
N ARG A 19 -21.26 1.97 -1.63
CA ARG A 19 -22.35 1.11 -1.12
C ARG A 19 -21.93 -0.33 -0.76
N LYS A 20 -22.73 -0.99 0.08
CA LYS A 20 -22.59 -2.43 0.37
C LYS A 20 -22.83 -3.23 -0.93
N GLY A 21 -21.93 -4.17 -1.25
CA GLY A 21 -22.10 -5.10 -2.39
C GLY A 21 -21.04 -5.05 -3.50
N HIS A 22 -19.77 -4.73 -3.19
CA HIS A 22 -18.65 -4.83 -4.15
C HIS A 22 -18.76 -3.98 -5.43
N ARG A 23 -19.43 -2.82 -5.37
CA ARG A 23 -19.35 -1.84 -6.45
C ARG A 23 -18.16 -0.91 -6.23
N TYR A 24 -17.34 -0.79 -7.26
CA TYR A 24 -16.09 -0.04 -7.21
C TYR A 24 -16.11 1.04 -8.27
N ILE A 25 -15.51 2.17 -7.94
CA ILE A 25 -15.25 3.26 -8.87
C ILE A 25 -13.73 3.38 -9.02
N THR A 26 -13.26 3.42 -10.27
CA THR A 26 -11.92 3.88 -10.60
C THR A 26 -11.97 5.40 -10.73
N LEU A 27 -11.15 6.09 -9.95
CA LEU A 27 -10.95 7.54 -9.99
C LEU A 27 -9.58 7.81 -10.59
N VAL A 28 -9.54 8.64 -11.63
CA VAL A 28 -8.32 9.24 -12.13
C VAL A 28 -8.39 10.73 -11.86
N TYR A 29 -7.35 11.29 -11.27
CA TYR A 29 -7.29 12.68 -10.86
C TYR A 29 -5.89 13.27 -11.07
N ASP A 30 -5.85 14.55 -11.40
CA ASP A 30 -4.60 15.31 -11.38
C ASP A 30 -4.23 15.58 -9.93
N MET A 31 -3.06 15.11 -9.51
CA MET A 31 -2.58 15.28 -8.14
C MET A 31 -2.08 16.70 -7.86
N LYS A 32 -1.74 17.49 -8.88
CA LYS A 32 -1.33 18.88 -8.69
C LYS A 32 -2.53 19.80 -8.52
N ASN A 33 -3.50 19.68 -9.42
CA ASN A 33 -4.68 20.55 -9.42
C ASN A 33 -5.83 20.00 -8.57
N SER A 34 -5.72 18.76 -8.07
CA SER A 34 -6.77 18.06 -7.30
C SER A 34 -8.08 17.86 -8.05
N ASP A 35 -8.05 17.98 -9.38
CA ASP A 35 -9.21 17.82 -10.25
C ASP A 35 -9.44 16.36 -10.61
N VAL A 36 -10.70 15.94 -10.57
CA VAL A 36 -11.08 14.60 -11.03
C VAL A 36 -11.19 14.63 -12.54
N GLU A 37 -10.30 13.91 -13.22
CA GLU A 37 -10.25 13.84 -14.67
C GLU A 37 -11.19 12.78 -15.21
N PHE A 38 -11.32 11.66 -14.48
CA PHE A 38 -12.12 10.53 -14.95
C PHE A 38 -12.69 9.68 -13.82
N ILE A 39 -13.90 9.18 -14.07
CA ILE A 39 -14.63 8.28 -13.18
C ILE A 39 -15.20 7.13 -14.02
N ALA A 40 -14.90 5.90 -13.62
CA ALA A 40 -15.50 4.68 -14.19
C ALA A 40 -16.10 3.79 -13.09
N ASN A 41 -17.23 3.14 -13.40
CA ASN A 41 -18.02 2.34 -12.46
C ASN A 41 -17.59 0.87 -12.35
N ASP A 42 -16.31 0.57 -12.54
CA ASP A 42 -15.75 -0.75 -12.27
C ASP A 42 -14.26 -0.68 -11.90
N ARG A 43 -13.69 -1.87 -11.63
CA ARG A 43 -12.25 -2.11 -11.58
C ARG A 43 -11.91 -2.96 -12.80
N LYS A 44 -11.69 -2.38 -13.97
CA LYS A 44 -11.21 -3.15 -15.13
C LYS A 44 -10.12 -2.38 -15.82
N ARG A 45 -9.11 -3.09 -16.32
CA ARG A 45 -8.11 -2.57 -17.26
C ARG A 45 -8.78 -1.70 -18.33
N LYS A 46 -9.85 -2.23 -18.93
CA LYS A 46 -10.63 -1.57 -19.98
C LYS A 46 -11.07 -0.14 -19.62
N SER A 47 -11.48 0.10 -18.37
CA SER A 47 -11.93 1.42 -17.93
C SER A 47 -10.80 2.43 -17.88
N LEU A 48 -9.59 1.99 -17.53
CA LEU A 48 -8.41 2.85 -17.54
C LEU A 48 -7.86 3.04 -18.97
N ASP A 49 -7.95 2.00 -19.82
CA ASP A 49 -7.64 2.12 -21.25
C ASP A 49 -8.54 3.18 -21.92
N GLU A 50 -9.83 3.20 -21.57
CA GLU A 50 -10.77 4.20 -22.07
C GLU A 50 -10.36 5.62 -21.69
N TYR A 51 -9.88 5.84 -20.46
CA TYR A 51 -9.31 7.12 -20.05
C TYR A 51 -8.08 7.49 -20.87
N TYR A 52 -7.08 6.62 -20.98
CA TYR A 52 -5.87 6.94 -21.72
C TYR A 52 -6.13 7.21 -23.21
N LYS A 53 -7.12 6.54 -23.82
CA LYS A 53 -7.55 6.80 -25.19
C LYS A 53 -8.20 8.16 -25.41
N THR A 54 -8.64 8.84 -24.35
CA THR A 54 -9.12 10.22 -24.45
C THR A 54 -8.00 11.25 -24.56
N LEU A 55 -6.76 10.86 -24.21
CA LEU A 55 -5.60 11.73 -24.21
C LEU A 55 -4.87 11.72 -25.56
N THR A 56 -4.35 12.87 -25.96
CA THR A 56 -3.45 12.98 -27.10
C THR A 56 -2.07 12.39 -26.79
N LYS A 57 -1.26 12.15 -27.82
CA LYS A 57 0.13 11.68 -27.63
C LYS A 57 0.96 12.66 -26.81
N ASP A 58 0.74 13.96 -27.00
CA ASP A 58 1.45 15.01 -26.26
C ASP A 58 1.05 15.01 -24.79
N GLN A 59 -0.24 14.82 -24.49
CA GLN A 59 -0.74 14.67 -23.12
C GLN A 59 -0.22 13.39 -22.45
N LEU A 60 -0.18 12.26 -23.16
CA LEU A 60 0.40 11.03 -22.61
C LEU A 60 1.91 11.20 -22.33
N SER A 61 2.61 11.95 -23.18
CA SER A 61 4.04 12.24 -23.02
C SER A 61 4.30 13.24 -21.89
N SER A 62 3.34 14.12 -21.57
CA SER A 62 3.46 15.08 -20.45
C SER A 62 3.32 14.45 -19.07
N ILE A 63 2.79 13.22 -18.98
CA ILE A 63 2.70 12.49 -17.72
C ILE A 63 4.12 12.18 -17.23
N THR A 64 4.50 12.77 -16.09
CA THR A 64 5.80 12.57 -15.44
C THR A 64 5.73 11.52 -14.32
N ALA A 65 4.57 11.29 -13.72
CA ALA A 65 4.36 10.27 -12.70
C ALA A 65 2.91 9.78 -12.64
N VAL A 66 2.72 8.51 -12.29
CA VAL A 66 1.41 7.89 -12.08
C VAL A 66 1.40 7.16 -10.75
N SER A 67 0.70 7.72 -9.76
CA SER A 67 0.54 7.10 -8.44
C SER A 67 -0.67 6.16 -8.44
N MET A 68 -0.50 4.88 -8.09
CA MET A 68 -1.56 3.88 -8.17
C MET A 68 -1.45 2.77 -7.12
N ASP A 69 -2.51 1.97 -6.98
CA ASP A 69 -2.49 0.68 -6.26
C ASP A 69 -1.62 -0.36 -7.00
N MET A 70 -1.15 -1.39 -6.30
CA MET A 70 -0.36 -2.51 -6.83
C MET A 70 -1.19 -3.51 -7.67
N TRP A 71 -2.24 -3.02 -8.33
CA TRP A 71 -3.14 -3.87 -9.07
C TRP A 71 -2.69 -4.03 -10.52
N ASP A 72 -2.36 -5.26 -10.91
CA ASP A 72 -1.77 -5.59 -12.22
C ASP A 72 -2.53 -5.00 -13.42
N GLN A 73 -3.85 -4.88 -13.33
CA GLN A 73 -4.66 -4.35 -14.42
C GLN A 73 -4.44 -2.86 -14.66
N PHE A 74 -4.23 -2.07 -13.61
CA PHE A 74 -3.90 -0.65 -13.75
C PHE A 74 -2.49 -0.48 -14.27
N MET A 75 -1.54 -1.20 -13.68
CA MET A 75 -0.15 -1.21 -14.16
C MET A 75 -0.07 -1.59 -15.64
N SER A 76 -0.73 -2.67 -16.06
CA SER A 76 -0.71 -3.12 -17.47
C SER A 76 -1.30 -2.10 -18.43
N SER A 77 -2.36 -1.39 -18.02
CA SER A 77 -2.94 -0.31 -18.81
C SER A 77 -1.97 0.86 -18.91
N THR A 78 -1.42 1.33 -17.79
CA THR A 78 -0.47 2.45 -17.80
C THR A 78 0.78 2.14 -18.61
N VAL A 79 1.32 0.92 -18.53
CA VAL A 79 2.48 0.47 -19.34
C VAL A 79 2.16 0.45 -20.84
N GLU A 80 0.92 0.17 -21.22
CA GLU A 80 0.50 0.16 -22.63
C GLU A 80 0.42 1.57 -23.23
N TYR A 81 -0.08 2.55 -22.47
CA TYR A 81 -0.41 3.88 -23.02
C TYR A 81 0.59 4.98 -22.67
N VAL A 82 1.27 4.90 -21.52
CA VAL A 82 2.16 5.98 -21.05
C VAL A 82 3.62 5.67 -21.46
N PRO A 83 4.29 6.55 -22.22
CA PRO A 83 5.70 6.39 -22.54
C PRO A 83 6.55 6.32 -21.27
N ASP A 84 7.51 5.39 -21.24
CA ASP A 84 8.41 5.15 -20.10
C ASP A 84 7.69 4.90 -18.77
N ALA A 85 6.47 4.34 -18.81
CA ALA A 85 5.61 4.12 -17.65
C ALA A 85 6.33 3.48 -16.45
N GLU A 86 7.25 2.54 -16.69
CA GLU A 86 7.94 1.81 -15.63
C GLU A 86 8.74 2.71 -14.66
N THR A 87 9.25 3.84 -15.15
CA THR A 87 9.96 4.85 -14.32
C THR A 87 9.03 5.89 -13.71
N LYS A 88 7.78 5.93 -14.17
CA LYS A 88 6.75 6.92 -13.79
C LYS A 88 5.74 6.35 -12.80
N ILE A 89 5.51 5.05 -12.81
CA ILE A 89 4.56 4.39 -11.90
C ILE A 89 5.13 4.40 -10.48
N VAL A 90 4.36 4.96 -9.54
CA VAL A 90 4.66 4.98 -8.11
C VAL A 90 3.58 4.18 -7.39
N PHE A 91 3.95 3.12 -6.69
CA PHE A 91 3.01 2.42 -5.82
C PHE A 91 2.85 3.13 -4.48
N ASP A 92 1.61 3.43 -4.14
CA ASP A 92 1.30 4.19 -2.94
C ASP A 92 1.58 3.37 -1.67
N LYS A 93 2.36 3.98 -0.77
CA LYS A 93 2.71 3.44 0.55
C LYS A 93 1.49 2.98 1.34
N PHE A 94 0.34 3.63 1.20
CA PHE A 94 -0.87 3.25 1.93
C PHE A 94 -1.32 1.82 1.54
N HIS A 95 -1.25 1.48 0.26
CA HIS A 95 -1.62 0.16 -0.23
C HIS A 95 -0.62 -0.91 0.22
N VAL A 96 0.69 -0.61 0.19
CA VAL A 96 1.71 -1.50 0.77
C VAL A 96 1.43 -1.74 2.25
N MET A 97 1.23 -0.67 3.03
CA MET A 97 0.94 -0.77 4.46
C MET A 97 -0.39 -1.44 4.79
N LYS A 98 -1.36 -1.40 3.88
CA LYS A 98 -2.60 -2.17 4.00
C LYS A 98 -2.33 -3.68 3.97
N HIS A 99 -1.51 -4.17 3.04
CA HIS A 99 -1.11 -5.57 3.00
C HIS A 99 -0.33 -5.99 4.26
N VAL A 100 0.59 -5.14 4.74
CA VAL A 100 1.32 -5.39 5.99
C VAL A 100 0.35 -5.47 7.19
N ASN A 101 -0.63 -4.57 7.29
CA ASN A 101 -1.66 -4.59 8.33
C ASN A 101 -2.57 -5.82 8.25
N GLU A 102 -2.91 -6.27 7.03
CA GLU A 102 -3.66 -7.51 6.80
C GLU A 102 -2.88 -8.75 7.27
N ALA A 103 -1.56 -8.78 7.06
CA ALA A 103 -0.69 -9.84 7.58
C ALA A 103 -0.66 -9.88 9.11
N VAL A 104 -0.61 -8.71 9.77
CA VAL A 104 -0.71 -8.59 11.24
C VAL A 104 -2.06 -9.12 11.74
N ASP A 105 -3.19 -8.66 11.18
CA ASP A 105 -4.51 -9.11 11.64
C ASP A 105 -4.74 -10.60 11.35
N THR A 106 -4.22 -11.11 10.23
CA THR A 106 -4.32 -12.54 9.88
C THR A 106 -3.53 -13.40 10.86
N THR A 107 -2.30 -13.00 11.20
CA THR A 107 -1.49 -13.68 12.21
C THR A 107 -2.18 -13.66 13.56
N ARG A 108 -2.65 -12.48 14.00
CA ARG A 108 -3.39 -12.32 15.26
C ARG A 108 -4.64 -13.20 15.30
N LYS A 109 -5.41 -13.29 14.21
CA LYS A 109 -6.57 -14.19 14.12
C LYS A 109 -6.18 -15.66 14.27
N ARG A 110 -5.09 -16.09 13.63
CA ARG A 110 -4.58 -17.47 13.73
C ARG A 110 -4.12 -17.78 15.16
N GLU A 111 -3.27 -16.93 15.73
CA GLU A 111 -2.73 -17.10 17.09
C GLU A 111 -3.84 -17.04 18.15
N ASN A 112 -4.75 -16.07 18.07
CA ASN A 112 -5.89 -15.97 18.98
C ASN A 112 -6.77 -17.23 18.95
N ARG A 113 -6.96 -17.86 17.78
CA ARG A 113 -7.69 -19.13 17.69
C ARG A 113 -6.93 -20.29 18.36
N ALA A 114 -5.60 -20.29 18.33
CA ALA A 114 -4.80 -21.29 19.02
C ALA A 114 -4.84 -21.10 20.54
N MET A 115 -4.70 -19.85 21.01
CA MET A 115 -4.78 -19.50 22.44
C MET A 115 -6.15 -19.82 23.05
N LEU A 116 -7.24 -19.56 22.31
CA LEU A 116 -8.58 -19.92 22.76
C LEU A 116 -8.79 -21.43 22.95
N LYS A 117 -8.03 -22.29 22.23
CA LYS A 117 -8.05 -23.75 22.46
C LYS A 117 -7.29 -24.17 23.72
N GLN A 118 -6.52 -23.26 24.30
CA GLN A 118 -5.75 -23.42 25.53
C GLN A 118 -6.35 -22.57 26.66
N ASP A 119 -7.62 -22.17 26.55
CA ASP A 119 -8.34 -21.32 27.50
C ASP A 119 -7.71 -19.94 27.78
N SER A 120 -6.80 -19.46 26.93
CA SER A 120 -6.27 -18.10 26.98
C SER A 120 -7.08 -17.15 26.09
N MET A 121 -7.42 -15.96 26.65
CA MET A 121 -8.14 -14.89 25.95
C MET A 121 -7.27 -13.65 25.70
N ASP A 122 -5.95 -13.75 25.83
CA ASP A 122 -5.04 -12.60 25.89
C ASP A 122 -5.07 -11.71 24.63
N LEU A 123 -5.29 -12.32 23.46
CA LEU A 123 -5.40 -11.61 22.18
C LEU A 123 -6.83 -11.19 21.81
N LYS A 124 -7.83 -11.45 22.66
CA LYS A 124 -9.21 -11.07 22.42
C LYS A 124 -9.35 -9.55 22.53
N GLY A 125 -9.98 -8.92 21.52
CA GLY A 125 -10.20 -7.47 21.51
C GLY A 125 -8.95 -6.62 21.23
N THR A 126 -7.78 -7.22 21.00
CA THR A 126 -6.51 -6.48 20.81
C THR A 126 -6.28 -6.02 19.37
N ARG A 127 -7.15 -6.36 18.41
CA ARG A 127 -6.95 -6.06 16.97
C ARG A 127 -6.49 -4.63 16.71
N ASN A 128 -7.23 -3.64 17.22
CA ASN A 128 -6.96 -2.25 16.89
C ASN A 128 -5.61 -1.78 17.43
N MET A 129 -5.20 -2.25 18.61
CA MET A 129 -3.89 -1.97 19.20
C MET A 129 -2.74 -2.31 18.22
N TRP A 130 -2.81 -3.47 17.56
CA TRP A 130 -1.79 -3.91 16.62
C TRP A 130 -1.83 -3.19 15.26
N LEU A 131 -2.90 -2.46 14.94
CA LEU A 131 -3.01 -1.70 13.70
C LEU A 131 -2.50 -0.26 13.83
N TYR A 132 -2.44 0.27 15.06
CA TYR A 132 -1.81 1.57 15.30
C TYR A 132 -0.31 1.52 15.01
N ALA A 133 0.22 2.65 14.56
CA ALA A 133 1.63 2.95 14.71
C ALA A 133 1.99 2.98 16.20
N SER A 134 3.17 2.49 16.59
CA SER A 134 3.65 2.55 17.98
C SER A 134 3.66 3.99 18.50
N ALA A 135 4.15 4.93 17.68
CA ALA A 135 4.14 6.37 17.97
C ALA A 135 2.73 6.94 18.21
N ASN A 136 1.69 6.35 17.60
CA ASN A 136 0.31 6.81 17.71
C ASN A 136 -0.56 5.88 18.56
N LEU A 137 0.05 5.01 19.37
CA LEU A 137 -0.70 4.04 20.16
C LEU A 137 -1.48 4.76 21.28
N PRO A 138 -2.84 4.70 21.28
CA PRO A 138 -3.64 5.33 22.31
C PRO A 138 -3.28 4.86 23.73
N HIS A 139 -3.30 5.78 24.69
CA HIS A 139 -2.91 5.51 26.09
C HIS A 139 -3.62 4.28 26.68
N LYS A 140 -4.92 4.12 26.38
CA LYS A 140 -5.75 2.98 26.82
C LYS A 140 -5.23 1.59 26.40
N TYR A 141 -4.35 1.51 25.40
CA TYR A 141 -3.77 0.25 24.94
C TYR A 141 -2.35 0.00 25.44
N ARG A 142 -1.67 0.99 26.06
CA ARG A 142 -0.25 0.88 26.43
C ARG A 142 0.01 -0.22 27.45
N GLU A 143 -0.78 -0.26 28.53
CA GLU A 143 -0.63 -1.27 29.58
C GLU A 143 -0.80 -2.69 29.01
N LYS A 144 -1.88 -2.90 28.24
CA LYS A 144 -2.14 -4.20 27.60
C LYS A 144 -1.07 -4.59 26.59
N TYR A 145 -0.53 -3.62 25.86
CA TYR A 145 0.57 -3.84 24.92
C TYR A 145 1.84 -4.31 25.65
N GLU A 146 2.24 -3.62 26.73
CA GLU A 146 3.41 -3.99 27.51
C GLU A 146 3.25 -5.35 28.22
N GLU A 147 2.04 -5.68 28.68
CA GLU A 147 1.73 -7.01 29.20
C GLU A 147 1.93 -8.10 28.14
N LEU A 148 1.30 -7.94 26.96
CA LEU A 148 1.39 -8.91 25.87
C LEU A 148 2.78 -9.01 25.28
N LYS A 149 3.57 -7.93 25.30
CA LYS A 149 4.95 -7.95 24.83
C LYS A 149 5.82 -8.90 25.67
N LYS A 150 5.53 -9.07 26.96
CA LYS A 150 6.27 -9.98 27.85
C LYS A 150 6.06 -11.46 27.51
N SER A 151 4.93 -11.82 26.90
CA SER A 151 4.64 -13.19 26.49
C SER A 151 5.18 -13.55 25.10
N ASP A 152 5.95 -12.65 24.46
CA ASP A 152 6.55 -12.80 23.12
C ASP A 152 5.61 -13.45 22.06
N PRO A 153 4.37 -12.93 21.88
CA PRO A 153 3.42 -13.51 20.97
C PRO A 153 3.92 -13.38 19.53
N LEU A 154 3.53 -14.33 18.69
CA LEU A 154 3.79 -14.27 17.25
C LEU A 154 3.25 -12.96 16.65
N THR A 155 2.07 -12.53 17.09
CA THR A 155 1.48 -11.23 16.73
C THR A 155 2.43 -10.06 17.03
N GLY A 156 3.14 -10.10 18.16
CA GLY A 156 4.13 -9.09 18.54
C GLY A 156 5.32 -9.07 17.56
N LYS A 157 5.78 -10.24 17.12
CA LYS A 157 6.86 -10.35 16.12
C LYS A 157 6.45 -9.74 14.77
N VAL A 158 5.24 -10.04 14.31
CA VAL A 158 4.72 -9.47 13.05
C VAL A 158 4.48 -7.97 13.17
N TYR A 159 4.03 -7.51 14.34
CA TYR A 159 3.90 -6.08 14.63
C TYR A 159 5.26 -5.36 14.57
N SER A 160 6.34 -5.95 15.10
CA SER A 160 7.68 -5.39 14.97
C SER A 160 8.15 -5.30 13.52
N MET A 161 7.85 -6.32 12.69
CA MET A 161 8.14 -6.28 11.25
C MET A 161 7.37 -5.14 10.55
N LYS A 162 6.10 -4.93 10.92
CA LYS A 162 5.30 -3.80 10.44
C LYS A 162 5.92 -2.46 10.84
N GLU A 163 6.29 -2.29 12.11
CA GLU A 163 6.86 -1.03 12.59
C GLU A 163 8.20 -0.72 11.90
N ASN A 164 9.02 -1.73 11.65
CA ASN A 164 10.27 -1.56 10.94
C ASN A 164 10.05 -1.14 9.47
N ILE A 165 9.23 -1.87 8.69
CA ILE A 165 9.05 -1.55 7.26
C ILE A 165 8.42 -0.18 7.02
N ARG A 166 7.73 0.40 8.01
CA ARG A 166 7.19 1.77 7.92
C ARG A 166 8.26 2.83 7.77
N GLU A 167 9.46 2.58 8.27
CA GLU A 167 10.60 3.49 8.17
C GLU A 167 11.26 3.46 6.79
N LEU A 168 10.87 2.53 5.92
CA LEU A 168 11.37 2.42 4.54
C LEU A 168 11.30 3.76 3.79
N TRP A 169 10.19 4.48 3.95
CA TRP A 169 9.92 5.75 3.28
C TRP A 169 10.57 6.97 3.96
N ASN A 170 11.19 6.78 5.13
CA ASN A 170 11.94 7.82 5.86
C ASN A 170 13.43 7.79 5.52
N ALA A 171 13.88 6.88 4.66
CA ALA A 171 15.26 6.82 4.20
C ALA A 171 15.67 8.10 3.42
N PRO A 172 16.94 8.51 3.43
CA PRO A 172 17.38 9.73 2.73
C PRO A 172 17.34 9.64 1.20
N SER A 173 17.41 8.42 0.65
CA SER A 173 17.55 8.18 -0.79
C SER A 173 16.90 6.85 -1.20
N SER A 174 16.70 6.66 -2.51
CA SER A 174 16.22 5.40 -3.09
C SER A 174 17.18 4.25 -2.80
N GLU A 175 18.49 4.51 -2.89
CA GLU A 175 19.56 3.56 -2.62
C GLU A 175 19.56 3.11 -1.15
N ASP A 176 19.41 4.06 -0.22
CA ASP A 176 19.37 3.73 1.21
C ASP A 176 18.07 3.01 1.58
N SER A 177 16.95 3.38 0.95
CA SER A 177 15.68 2.67 1.09
C SER A 177 15.78 1.23 0.57
N ARG A 178 16.46 1.00 -0.56
CA ARG A 178 16.73 -0.35 -1.09
C ARG A 178 17.54 -1.19 -0.11
N LYS A 179 18.65 -0.67 0.42
CA LYS A 179 19.46 -1.37 1.43
C LYS A 179 18.63 -1.70 2.68
N TYR A 180 17.82 -0.73 3.13
CA TYR A 180 16.90 -0.93 4.25
C TYR A 180 15.92 -2.08 3.98
N TRP A 181 15.30 -2.07 2.80
CA TRP A 181 14.39 -3.12 2.36
C TRP A 181 15.08 -4.48 2.29
N GLU A 182 16.31 -4.58 1.79
CA GLU A 182 17.05 -5.84 1.69
C GLU A 182 17.28 -6.48 3.08
N ILE A 183 17.64 -5.66 4.07
CA ILE A 183 17.79 -6.09 5.46
C ILE A 183 16.45 -6.59 6.01
N TRP A 184 15.38 -5.83 5.83
CA TRP A 184 14.04 -6.20 6.27
C TRP A 184 13.54 -7.48 5.57
N TYR A 185 13.72 -7.56 4.26
CA TYR A 185 13.33 -8.71 3.45
C TYR A 185 14.06 -9.97 3.93
N SER A 186 15.37 -9.89 4.16
CA SER A 186 16.16 -10.99 4.71
C SER A 186 15.64 -11.43 6.07
N TRP A 187 15.33 -10.50 6.98
CA TRP A 187 14.73 -10.83 8.27
C TRP A 187 13.39 -11.57 8.12
N VAL A 188 12.51 -11.08 7.25
CA VAL A 188 11.18 -11.65 7.05
C VAL A 188 11.24 -13.03 6.40
N ILE A 189 12.01 -13.21 5.33
CA ILE A 189 12.03 -14.49 4.62
C ILE A 189 12.63 -15.64 5.45
N HIS A 190 13.58 -15.33 6.33
CA HIS A 190 14.13 -16.31 7.28
C HIS A 190 13.26 -16.52 8.52
N SER A 191 12.23 -15.71 8.75
CA SER A 191 11.23 -15.94 9.81
C SER A 191 10.25 -17.04 9.44
N SER A 192 9.58 -17.69 10.40
CA SER A 192 8.52 -18.68 10.13
C SER A 192 7.12 -18.07 9.91
N ILE A 193 7.04 -16.81 9.45
CA ILE A 193 5.80 -16.04 9.40
C ILE A 193 5.30 -15.90 7.96
N ASP A 194 4.55 -16.90 7.49
CA ASP A 194 4.11 -16.99 6.10
C ASP A 194 3.35 -15.75 5.60
N THR A 195 2.48 -15.18 6.44
CA THR A 195 1.70 -13.98 6.04
C THR A 195 2.59 -12.77 5.76
N MET A 196 3.72 -12.64 6.44
CA MET A 196 4.66 -11.54 6.19
C MET A 196 5.62 -11.88 5.05
N ARG A 197 5.97 -13.16 4.88
CA ARG A 197 6.71 -13.65 3.69
C ARG A 197 5.96 -13.35 2.41
N ASP A 198 4.64 -13.57 2.37
CA ASP A 198 3.79 -13.24 1.22
C ASP A 198 3.87 -11.74 0.87
N VAL A 199 3.83 -10.87 1.89
CA VAL A 199 3.98 -9.42 1.71
C VAL A 199 5.38 -9.07 1.21
N ALA A 200 6.42 -9.67 1.76
CA ALA A 200 7.80 -9.43 1.34
C ALA A 200 8.04 -9.88 -0.12
N SER A 201 7.49 -11.03 -0.52
CA SER A 201 7.55 -11.51 -1.90
C SER A 201 6.80 -10.58 -2.86
N MET A 202 5.61 -10.09 -2.48
CA MET A 202 4.87 -9.10 -3.27
C MET A 202 5.69 -7.80 -3.41
N MET A 203 6.24 -7.28 -2.30
CA MET A 203 7.08 -6.07 -2.35
C MET A 203 8.32 -6.27 -3.22
N LYS A 204 8.94 -7.47 -3.21
CA LYS A 204 10.10 -7.78 -4.05
C LYS A 204 9.79 -7.65 -5.54
N VAL A 205 8.65 -8.16 -5.99
CA VAL A 205 8.22 -8.08 -7.40
C VAL A 205 8.03 -6.63 -7.84
N HIS A 206 7.64 -5.77 -6.91
CA HIS A 206 7.23 -4.40 -7.17
C HIS A 206 8.22 -3.34 -6.64
N LEU A 207 9.40 -3.77 -6.18
CA LEU A 207 10.31 -2.92 -5.39
C LEU A 207 10.68 -1.63 -6.12
N ASP A 208 11.04 -1.73 -7.40
CA ASP A 208 11.46 -0.56 -8.18
C ASP A 208 10.34 0.50 -8.26
N ARG A 209 9.08 0.06 -8.42
CA ARG A 209 7.91 0.95 -8.46
C ARG A 209 7.52 1.50 -7.09
N ILE A 210 7.83 0.79 -6.01
CA ILE A 210 7.73 1.31 -4.64
C ILE A 210 8.80 2.40 -4.42
N LEU A 211 10.02 2.16 -4.90
CA LEU A 211 11.16 3.07 -4.74
C LEU A 211 11.11 4.29 -5.68
N ASN A 212 10.33 4.24 -6.76
CA ASN A 212 10.01 5.43 -7.57
C ASN A 212 9.38 6.56 -6.72
N TYR A 213 8.86 6.25 -5.52
CA TYR A 213 8.50 7.24 -4.52
C TYR A 213 9.61 8.28 -4.26
N PHE A 214 10.88 7.87 -4.21
CA PHE A 214 12.00 8.79 -3.91
C PHE A 214 12.38 9.68 -5.08
N THR A 215 12.03 9.28 -6.30
CA THR A 215 12.26 10.09 -7.51
C THR A 215 11.20 11.17 -7.65
N HIS A 216 9.95 10.85 -7.32
CA HIS A 216 8.82 11.74 -7.59
C HIS A 216 8.21 12.39 -6.34
N CYS A 217 8.45 11.83 -5.14
CA CYS A 217 7.93 12.28 -3.84
C CYS A 217 6.39 12.41 -3.76
N ILE A 218 5.66 11.54 -4.46
CA ILE A 218 4.19 11.59 -4.53
C ILE A 218 3.56 10.56 -3.59
N THR A 219 2.52 10.95 -2.87
CA THR A 219 1.63 10.02 -2.14
C THR A 219 0.17 10.28 -2.47
N ASN A 220 -0.69 9.25 -2.56
CA ASN A 220 -2.14 9.44 -2.72
C ASN A 220 -2.84 9.93 -1.44
N ALA A 221 -2.09 10.18 -0.36
CA ALA A 221 -2.63 10.75 0.87
C ALA A 221 -3.07 12.20 0.60
N ARG A 222 -4.37 12.37 0.35
CA ARG A 222 -5.02 13.68 0.39
C ARG A 222 -4.83 14.24 1.81
N ALA A 223 -4.27 15.45 1.90
CA ALA A 223 -4.40 16.27 3.10
C ALA A 223 -5.87 16.51 3.42
#